data_AF-A0A8T2ZUU3-F1
#
_entry.id   AF-A0A8T2ZUU3-F1
#
_cell.length_a   1.000
_cell.length_b   1.000
_cell.length_c   1.000
_cell.angle_alpha   90.00
_cell.angle_beta   90.00
_cell.angle_gamma   90.00
#
_symmetry.space_group_name_H-M   'P 1'
#
loop_
_entity.id
_entity.type
_entity.pdbx_description
1 polymer ?
#
loop_
_entity_poly.entity_id
_entity_poly.type
_entity_poly.pdbx_seq_one_letter_code
_entity_poly.pdbx_strand_id
1 'polypeptide(L)'
;MSLTSVKMTEEVWLTCLTHALSTETEEILGLLLGDIEYAKDGNVTALIWGASPQSRSDRRKDRVETKPEQLAAASAQAERMTASTGRTTRVIGWYHSHPHITVLPSHVDVRTQAMYQLLDPGFIGLIFSCFNEDVNKVGRIQVIAFQSSDGKQNNMLKPVSALPVNKSSIIELDSSSSDIASLEGPELDTADSRAAAGSSKGGARSLGLGDFFANADASYVGRERIGGNYYSSNSGDKITDIDPMDMSESMQEAMHRSNLDMSGAEYSRREIPLHVLPTCSLLKLDSPLMSFGDLQRVLYEEERGAYNQAILQNMRNGKVHPLTFIHHTATYQASMCKLIEYCLSPAINALQGRLRENDIRVYN
;
A
#
# COMPACT_ATOMS: atom_id res chain seq x y z
N MET A 1 5.79 -21.25 16.86
CA MET A 1 5.29 -20.60 18.09
C MET A 1 4.55 -19.34 17.69
N SER A 2 3.48 -18.98 18.39
CA SER A 2 2.76 -17.73 18.16
C SER A 2 3.60 -16.51 18.53
N LEU A 3 3.38 -15.38 17.87
CA LEU A 3 3.98 -14.11 18.22
C LEU A 3 3.54 -13.65 19.63
N THR A 4 4.44 -12.96 20.31
CA THR A 4 4.17 -12.28 21.59
C THR A 4 3.92 -10.78 21.40
N SER A 5 4.52 -10.17 20.37
CA SER A 5 4.32 -8.77 20.03
C SER A 5 4.73 -8.49 18.58
N VAL A 6 4.24 -7.37 18.06
CA VAL A 6 4.59 -6.80 16.75
C VAL A 6 5.14 -5.40 16.99
N LYS A 7 6.27 -5.08 16.38
CA LYS A 7 6.85 -3.74 16.39
C LYS A 7 7.01 -3.27 14.95
N MET A 8 6.47 -2.11 14.63
CA MET A 8 6.60 -1.51 13.30
C MET A 8 7.19 -0.11 13.36
N THR A 9 7.89 0.30 12.32
CA THR A 9 8.39 1.68 12.21
C THR A 9 7.27 2.67 11.93
N GLU A 10 7.47 3.93 12.34
CA GLU A 10 6.56 5.04 12.03
C GLU A 10 6.34 5.22 10.52
N GLU A 11 7.36 4.98 9.69
CA GLU A 11 7.24 5.11 8.23
C GLU A 11 6.36 4.02 7.61
N VAL A 12 6.45 2.80 8.15
CA VAL A 12 5.55 1.71 7.74
C VAL A 12 4.13 2.02 8.18
N TRP A 13 3.94 2.49 9.41
CA TRP A 13 2.64 2.93 9.89
C TRP A 13 2.04 4.02 9.00
N LEU A 14 2.82 5.06 8.68
CA LEU A 14 2.41 6.15 7.78
C LEU A 14 2.03 5.62 6.40
N THR A 15 2.82 4.70 5.85
CA THR A 15 2.56 4.10 4.53
C THR A 15 1.26 3.30 4.54
N CYS A 16 1.09 2.37 5.49
CA CYS A 16 -0.10 1.52 5.56
C CYS A 16 -1.37 2.34 5.84
N LEU A 17 -1.29 3.31 6.74
CA LEU A 17 -2.42 4.18 7.07
C LEU A 17 -2.80 5.08 5.88
N THR A 18 -1.82 5.67 5.21
CA THR A 18 -2.08 6.49 4.00
C THR A 18 -2.68 5.65 2.88
N HIS A 19 -2.23 4.41 2.72
CA HIS A 19 -2.82 3.48 1.77
C HIS A 19 -4.27 3.15 2.13
N ALA A 20 -4.55 2.86 3.41
CA ALA A 20 -5.91 2.59 3.88
C ALA A 20 -6.86 3.80 3.69
N LEU A 21 -6.33 5.02 3.79
CA LEU A 21 -7.08 6.26 3.57
C LEU A 21 -7.16 6.71 2.10
N SER A 22 -6.53 5.98 1.17
CA SER A 22 -6.54 6.34 -0.26
C SER A 22 -7.89 6.09 -0.94
N THR A 23 -8.73 5.22 -0.36
CA THR A 23 -10.06 4.90 -0.88
C THR A 23 -10.99 4.47 0.25
N GLU A 24 -12.23 4.96 0.23
CA GLU A 24 -13.30 4.56 1.15
C GLU A 24 -14.24 3.51 0.52
N THR A 25 -14.13 3.28 -0.79
CA THR A 25 -15.10 2.48 -1.54
C THR A 25 -14.78 0.99 -1.55
N GLU A 26 -13.51 0.64 -1.34
CA GLU A 26 -12.96 -0.68 -1.58
C GLU A 26 -11.81 -0.96 -0.59
N GLU A 27 -11.56 -2.23 -0.29
CA GLU A 27 -10.42 -2.62 0.55
C GLU A 27 -9.10 -2.52 -0.23
N ILE A 28 -8.02 -2.18 0.47
CA ILE A 28 -6.66 -2.22 -0.07
C ILE A 28 -5.87 -3.39 0.50
N LEU A 29 -4.75 -3.74 -0.14
CA LEU A 29 -3.86 -4.82 0.31
C LEU A 29 -2.41 -4.37 0.24
N GLY A 30 -1.59 -4.78 1.19
CA GLY A 30 -0.15 -4.73 1.07
C GLY A 30 0.55 -5.83 1.86
N LEU A 31 1.83 -6.02 1.56
CA LEU A 31 2.71 -6.96 2.24
C LEU A 31 3.66 -6.21 3.19
N LEU A 32 4.06 -6.89 4.26
CA LEU A 32 4.92 -6.35 5.32
C LEU A 32 6.29 -7.00 5.24
N LEU A 33 7.32 -6.16 5.21
CA LEU A 33 8.72 -6.56 5.08
C LEU A 33 9.44 -6.34 6.42
N GLY A 34 10.18 -7.36 6.83
CA GLY A 34 10.83 -7.35 8.13
C GLY A 34 11.48 -8.67 8.47
N ASP A 35 11.62 -8.94 9.76
CA ASP A 35 12.07 -10.24 10.26
C ASP A 35 11.42 -10.58 11.60
N ILE A 36 11.61 -11.82 12.03
CA ILE A 36 11.05 -12.36 13.26
C ILE A 36 12.18 -12.68 14.21
N GLU A 37 12.24 -11.95 15.33
CA GLU A 37 13.22 -12.16 16.37
C GLU A 37 12.72 -13.15 17.41
N TYR A 38 13.54 -14.17 17.68
CA TYR A 38 13.33 -15.15 18.73
C TYR A 38 14.25 -14.81 19.90
N ALA A 39 13.68 -14.26 20.98
CA ALA A 39 14.41 -13.97 22.19
C ALA A 39 14.69 -15.26 22.98
N LYS A 40 15.78 -15.26 23.76
CA LYS A 40 16.15 -16.39 24.62
C LYS A 40 15.09 -16.72 25.69
N ASP A 41 14.27 -15.74 26.04
CA ASP A 41 13.18 -15.85 27.02
C ASP A 41 11.91 -16.50 26.44
N GLY A 42 11.95 -16.94 25.18
CA GLY A 42 10.80 -17.55 24.48
C GLY A 42 9.86 -16.54 23.83
N ASN A 43 10.12 -15.24 23.97
CA ASN A 43 9.36 -14.20 23.27
C ASN A 43 9.68 -14.21 21.78
N VAL A 44 8.64 -14.12 20.95
CA VAL A 44 8.76 -14.08 19.49
C VAL A 44 8.16 -12.76 19.00
N THR A 45 9.00 -11.89 18.45
CA THR A 45 8.60 -10.54 18.05
C THR A 45 8.71 -10.38 16.54
N ALA A 46 7.62 -9.97 15.90
CA ALA A 46 7.68 -9.55 14.51
C ALA A 46 8.16 -8.09 14.44
N LEU A 47 9.21 -7.84 13.68
CA LEU A 47 9.78 -6.52 13.47
C LEU A 47 9.56 -6.10 12.02
N ILE A 48 8.79 -5.03 11.81
CA ILE A 48 8.40 -4.56 10.49
C ILE A 48 9.06 -3.21 10.24
N TRP A 49 9.86 -3.11 9.17
CA TRP A 49 10.54 -1.87 8.78
C TRP A 49 10.37 -1.52 7.30
N GLY A 50 9.67 -2.35 6.53
CA GLY A 50 9.25 -2.03 5.18
C GLY A 50 7.81 -2.44 4.91
N ALA A 51 7.18 -1.78 3.94
CA ALA A 51 5.88 -2.19 3.39
C ALA A 51 5.97 -2.23 1.87
N SER A 52 5.23 -3.16 1.28
CA SER A 52 5.08 -3.31 -0.16
C SER A 52 3.59 -3.22 -0.49
N PRO A 53 3.05 -2.00 -0.74
CA PRO A 53 1.68 -1.81 -1.21
C PRO A 53 1.43 -2.63 -2.47
N GLN A 54 0.31 -3.35 -2.54
CA GLN A 54 -0.01 -4.18 -3.70
C GLN A 54 -1.05 -3.49 -4.58
N SER A 55 -0.79 -3.46 -5.89
CA SER A 55 -1.76 -2.98 -6.87
C SER A 55 -2.99 -3.88 -6.89
N ARG A 56 -4.18 -3.30 -6.95
CA ARG A 56 -5.41 -4.11 -7.04
C ARG A 56 -5.58 -4.63 -8.46
N SER A 57 -5.76 -5.94 -8.57
CA SER A 57 -5.93 -6.60 -9.87
C SER A 57 -7.27 -7.30 -10.04
N ASP A 58 -8.05 -7.44 -8.96
CA ASP A 58 -9.46 -7.87 -8.96
C ASP A 58 -10.24 -6.88 -8.06
N ARG A 59 -11.31 -6.27 -8.60
CA ARG A 59 -12.14 -5.25 -7.91
C ARG A 59 -13.41 -5.85 -7.30
N ARG A 60 -13.43 -7.16 -7.08
CA ARG A 60 -14.57 -7.85 -6.44
C ARG A 60 -14.52 -7.63 -4.93
N LYS A 61 -15.69 -7.32 -4.35
CA LYS A 61 -15.86 -7.27 -2.89
C LYS A 61 -15.49 -8.63 -2.28
N ASP A 62 -14.81 -8.62 -1.15
CA ASP A 62 -14.50 -9.78 -0.29
C ASP A 62 -13.45 -10.79 -0.84
N ARG A 63 -12.63 -10.41 -1.83
CA ARG A 63 -11.55 -11.29 -2.35
C ARG A 63 -10.18 -10.62 -2.31
N VAL A 64 -9.48 -10.83 -1.20
CA VAL A 64 -8.10 -10.37 -1.00
C VAL A 64 -7.16 -11.55 -1.24
N GLU A 65 -6.75 -11.75 -2.49
CA GLU A 65 -5.76 -12.77 -2.86
C GLU A 65 -4.51 -12.10 -3.40
N THR A 66 -3.37 -12.39 -2.79
CA THR A 66 -2.07 -11.95 -3.31
C THR A 66 -1.69 -12.86 -4.47
N LYS A 67 -1.43 -12.28 -5.64
CA LYS A 67 -0.98 -13.05 -6.79
C LYS A 67 0.43 -13.62 -6.57
N PRO A 68 0.77 -14.78 -7.16
CA PRO A 68 2.12 -15.34 -7.06
C PRO A 68 3.20 -14.36 -7.49
N GLU A 69 2.95 -13.59 -8.55
CA GLU A 69 3.89 -12.60 -9.09
C GLU A 69 4.12 -11.44 -8.12
N GLN A 70 3.08 -11.05 -7.36
CA GLN A 70 3.15 -10.01 -6.34
C GLN A 70 4.00 -10.44 -5.14
N LEU A 71 3.82 -11.69 -4.69
CA LEU A 71 4.65 -12.26 -3.62
C LEU A 71 6.11 -12.41 -4.06
N ALA A 72 6.36 -12.83 -5.31
CA ALA A 72 7.71 -12.91 -5.86
C ALA A 72 8.37 -11.52 -5.94
N ALA A 73 7.64 -10.50 -6.41
CA ALA A 73 8.14 -9.13 -6.48
C ALA A 73 8.47 -8.56 -5.09
N ALA A 74 7.61 -8.80 -4.09
CA ALA A 74 7.84 -8.39 -2.71
C ALA A 74 9.03 -9.14 -2.08
N SER A 75 9.23 -10.41 -2.41
CA SER A 75 10.38 -11.19 -1.97
C SER A 75 11.69 -10.64 -2.56
N ALA A 76 11.70 -10.32 -3.85
CA ALA A 76 12.85 -9.66 -4.48
C ALA A 76 13.12 -8.26 -3.89
N GLN A 77 12.09 -7.53 -3.49
CA GLN A 77 12.25 -6.25 -2.76
C GLN A 77 12.90 -6.47 -1.39
N ALA A 78 12.51 -7.52 -0.65
CA ALA A 78 13.07 -7.87 0.63
C ALA A 78 14.55 -8.29 0.53
N GLU A 79 14.93 -9.02 -0.50
CA GLU A 79 16.34 -9.37 -0.78
C GLU A 79 17.21 -8.14 -1.02
N ARG A 80 16.73 -7.19 -1.83
CA ARG A 80 17.44 -5.92 -2.05
C ARG A 80 17.62 -5.14 -0.75
N MET A 81 16.59 -5.12 0.10
CA MET A 81 16.66 -4.48 1.42
C MET A 81 17.63 -5.19 2.36
N THR A 82 17.71 -6.52 2.28
CA THR A 82 18.71 -7.31 3.03
C THR A 82 20.12 -6.93 2.61
N ALA A 83 20.38 -6.82 1.30
CA ALA A 83 21.68 -6.46 0.77
C ALA A 83 22.11 -5.03 1.16
N SER A 84 21.19 -4.06 1.18
CA SER A 84 21.52 -2.66 1.52
C SER A 84 21.68 -2.44 3.02
N THR A 85 20.87 -3.10 3.85
CA THR A 85 20.85 -2.86 5.30
C THR A 85 21.77 -3.80 6.08
N GLY A 86 22.20 -4.91 5.47
CA GLY A 86 22.93 -5.98 6.14
C GLY A 86 22.08 -6.77 7.14
N ARG A 87 20.77 -6.51 7.19
CA ARG A 87 19.82 -7.18 8.08
C ARG A 87 18.85 -8.01 7.26
N THR A 88 18.72 -9.29 7.60
CA THR A 88 17.77 -10.21 6.96
C THR A 88 16.39 -9.58 6.92
N THR A 89 15.85 -9.42 5.72
CA THR A 89 14.52 -8.88 5.46
C THR A 89 13.79 -9.88 4.57
N ARG A 90 12.56 -10.22 4.95
CA ARG A 90 11.67 -11.14 4.23
C ARG A 90 10.24 -10.66 4.34
N VAL A 91 9.33 -11.26 3.58
CA VAL A 91 7.89 -11.03 3.73
C VAL A 91 7.43 -11.75 5.01
N ILE A 92 6.98 -11.00 6.01
CA ILE A 92 6.59 -11.52 7.33
C ILE A 92 5.11 -11.29 7.67
N GLY A 93 4.37 -10.64 6.79
CA GLY A 93 2.97 -10.36 7.03
C GLY A 93 2.28 -9.65 5.90
N TRP A 94 1.03 -9.30 6.15
CA TRP A 94 0.15 -8.59 5.23
C TRP A 94 -0.71 -7.59 5.99
N TYR A 95 -1.23 -6.61 5.28
CA TYR A 95 -2.23 -5.68 5.80
C TYR A 95 -3.32 -5.43 4.78
N HIS A 96 -4.53 -5.18 5.26
CA HIS A 96 -5.63 -4.68 4.45
C HIS A 96 -6.45 -3.62 5.19
N SER A 97 -7.38 -2.99 4.49
CA SER A 97 -8.27 -1.97 5.06
C SER A 97 -9.71 -2.46 5.16
N HIS A 98 -10.42 -1.94 6.15
CA HIS A 98 -11.84 -2.14 6.43
C HIS A 98 -12.52 -0.76 6.42
N PRO A 99 -12.92 -0.22 5.25
CA PRO A 99 -13.60 1.06 5.19
C PRO A 99 -15.05 0.93 5.69
N HIS A 100 -15.47 1.83 6.58
CA HIS A 100 -16.82 1.88 7.16
C HIS A 100 -17.29 0.61 7.90
N ILE A 101 -16.37 -0.31 8.23
CA ILE A 101 -16.65 -1.54 8.97
C ILE A 101 -15.67 -1.69 10.13
N THR A 102 -16.01 -2.57 11.07
CA THR A 102 -15.21 -2.76 12.29
C THR A 102 -13.82 -3.32 12.00
N VAL A 103 -12.85 -3.01 12.85
CA VAL A 103 -11.47 -3.51 12.74
C VAL A 103 -11.30 -5.02 12.95
N LEU A 104 -12.33 -5.72 13.44
CA LEU A 104 -12.26 -7.15 13.74
C LEU A 104 -12.13 -7.96 12.45
N PRO A 105 -11.28 -9.02 12.43
CA PRO A 105 -11.09 -9.83 11.24
C PRO A 105 -12.34 -10.67 10.99
N SER A 106 -12.74 -10.74 9.72
CA SER A 106 -13.80 -11.64 9.25
C SER A 106 -13.34 -13.10 9.29
N HIS A 107 -14.27 -14.04 9.05
CA HIS A 107 -13.92 -15.45 8.90
C HIS A 107 -12.98 -15.72 7.71
N VAL A 108 -13.12 -14.93 6.65
CA VAL A 108 -12.24 -15.01 5.47
C VAL A 108 -10.82 -14.59 5.87
N ASP A 109 -10.68 -13.49 6.60
CA ASP A 109 -9.37 -13.00 7.06
C ASP A 109 -8.67 -14.00 7.96
N VAL A 110 -9.39 -14.60 8.92
CA VAL A 110 -8.84 -15.59 9.85
C VAL A 110 -8.40 -16.86 9.11
N ARG A 111 -9.15 -17.28 8.08
CA ARG A 111 -8.79 -18.42 7.22
C ARG A 111 -7.55 -18.09 6.38
N THR A 112 -7.55 -16.96 5.68
CA THR A 112 -6.41 -16.49 4.87
C THR A 112 -5.14 -16.38 5.71
N GLN A 113 -5.27 -15.81 6.91
CA GLN A 113 -4.18 -15.73 7.88
C GLN A 113 -3.68 -17.13 8.31
N ALA A 114 -4.57 -18.09 8.54
CA ALA A 114 -4.18 -19.47 8.84
C ALA A 114 -3.38 -20.10 7.69
N MET A 115 -3.77 -19.82 6.45
CA MET A 115 -3.07 -20.32 5.27
C MET A 115 -1.64 -19.80 5.18
N TYR A 116 -1.44 -18.48 5.36
CA TYR A 116 -0.09 -17.92 5.36
C TYR A 116 0.74 -18.43 6.55
N GLN A 117 0.11 -18.74 7.69
CA GLN A 117 0.81 -19.33 8.83
C GLN A 117 1.28 -20.77 8.61
N LEU A 118 0.79 -21.48 7.60
CA LEU A 118 1.34 -22.77 7.17
C LEU A 118 2.74 -22.61 6.56
N LEU A 119 3.01 -21.45 5.94
CA LEU A 119 4.30 -21.11 5.34
C LEU A 119 5.29 -20.58 6.37
N ASP A 120 4.82 -19.62 7.18
CA ASP A 120 5.60 -19.06 8.29
C ASP A 120 4.73 -18.95 9.54
N PRO A 121 4.98 -19.73 10.60
CA PRO A 121 4.25 -19.64 11.86
C PRO A 121 4.23 -18.24 12.49
N GLY A 122 5.21 -17.40 12.17
CA GLY A 122 5.30 -16.02 12.63
C GLY A 122 4.67 -14.99 11.69
N PHE A 123 4.01 -15.41 10.62
CA PHE A 123 3.31 -14.49 9.70
C PHE A 123 2.22 -13.70 10.45
N ILE A 124 2.13 -12.39 10.21
CA ILE A 124 1.20 -11.49 10.90
C ILE A 124 0.21 -10.83 9.92
N GLY A 125 -1.05 -10.71 10.33
CA GLY A 125 -2.06 -9.89 9.65
C GLY A 125 -2.32 -8.59 10.40
N LEU A 126 -2.43 -7.47 9.67
CA LEU A 126 -2.86 -6.17 10.20
C LEU A 126 -4.14 -5.71 9.51
N ILE A 127 -5.06 -5.12 10.27
CA ILE A 127 -6.30 -4.54 9.70
C ILE A 127 -6.39 -3.08 10.10
N PHE A 128 -6.57 -2.22 9.09
CA PHE A 128 -6.79 -0.79 9.26
C PHE A 128 -8.26 -0.48 9.00
N SER A 129 -9.00 -0.18 10.06
CA SER A 129 -10.39 0.25 9.98
C SER A 129 -10.44 1.77 9.91
N CYS A 130 -11.03 2.29 8.83
CA CYS A 130 -11.00 3.71 8.47
C CYS A 130 -12.38 4.18 8.06
N PHE A 131 -12.56 5.51 8.00
CA PHE A 131 -13.83 6.16 7.60
C PHE A 131 -15.04 5.81 8.48
N ASN A 132 -14.80 5.39 9.72
CA ASN A 132 -15.86 5.21 10.69
C ASN A 132 -16.19 6.55 11.34
N GLU A 133 -17.44 6.95 11.27
CA GLU A 133 -17.95 8.16 11.91
C GLU A 133 -19.05 7.77 12.89
N ASP A 134 -18.97 8.26 14.12
CA ASP A 134 -20.04 8.06 15.10
C ASP A 134 -21.18 9.09 14.92
N VAL A 135 -22.27 8.89 15.67
CA VAL A 135 -23.45 9.78 15.61
C VAL A 135 -23.09 11.23 15.96
N ASN A 136 -22.00 11.45 16.69
CA ASN A 136 -21.50 12.76 17.09
C ASN A 136 -20.50 13.36 16.09
N LYS A 137 -20.35 12.78 14.89
CA LYS A 137 -19.41 13.25 13.86
C LYS A 137 -17.95 13.15 14.27
N VAL A 138 -17.63 12.20 15.15
CA VAL A 138 -16.24 11.88 15.52
C VAL A 138 -15.75 10.76 14.61
N GLY A 139 -14.73 11.06 13.81
CA GLY A 139 -14.02 10.10 12.98
C GLY A 139 -13.11 9.21 13.83
N ARG A 140 -13.15 7.89 13.60
CA ARG A 140 -12.31 6.90 14.29
C ARG A 140 -11.52 6.07 13.30
N ILE A 141 -10.23 5.95 13.60
CA ILE A 141 -9.32 5.01 12.93
C ILE A 141 -8.87 3.99 13.96
N GLN A 142 -9.04 2.72 13.64
CA GLN A 142 -8.68 1.60 14.50
C GLN A 142 -7.74 0.66 13.77
N VAL A 143 -6.72 0.16 14.47
CA VAL A 143 -5.78 -0.82 13.93
C VAL A 143 -5.61 -1.98 14.88
N ILE A 144 -5.60 -3.20 14.32
CA ILE A 144 -5.26 -4.43 15.06
C ILE A 144 -4.15 -5.21 14.36
N ALA A 145 -3.43 -6.00 15.15
CA ALA A 145 -2.57 -7.07 14.66
C ALA A 145 -3.09 -8.42 15.15
N PHE A 146 -3.13 -9.43 14.28
CA PHE A 146 -3.67 -10.73 14.63
C PHE A 146 -2.95 -11.89 13.95
N GLN A 147 -3.00 -13.04 14.62
CA GLN A 147 -2.72 -14.35 14.06
C GLN A 147 -3.96 -15.23 14.17
N SER A 148 -3.98 -16.31 13.40
CA SER A 148 -4.94 -17.38 13.47
C SER A 148 -4.43 -18.50 14.39
N SER A 149 -5.32 -19.10 15.15
CA SER A 149 -5.07 -20.25 16.02
C SER A 149 -6.08 -21.37 15.77
N ASP A 150 -5.64 -22.62 15.89
CA ASP A 150 -6.54 -23.78 15.84
C ASP A 150 -7.49 -23.75 17.05
N GLY A 151 -8.81 -23.74 16.80
CA GLY A 151 -9.83 -23.70 17.85
C GLY A 151 -9.79 -24.85 18.88
N LYS A 152 -8.95 -25.87 18.64
CA LYS A 152 -8.78 -27.06 19.50
C LYS A 152 -7.98 -26.82 20.78
N GLN A 153 -7.29 -25.69 20.94
CA GLN A 153 -6.45 -25.41 22.13
C GLN A 153 -7.23 -24.87 23.34
N ASN A 154 -8.55 -24.68 23.26
CA ASN A 154 -9.35 -24.12 24.36
C ASN A 154 -9.80 -25.13 25.45
N ASN A 155 -9.40 -26.41 25.40
CA ASN A 155 -9.82 -27.44 26.37
C ASN A 155 -8.80 -27.79 27.47
N MET A 156 -7.75 -27.01 27.68
CA MET A 156 -6.90 -27.14 28.88
C MET A 156 -6.79 -25.81 29.64
N LEU A 157 -7.89 -25.37 30.25
CA LEU A 157 -7.85 -24.33 31.27
C LEU A 157 -7.45 -24.94 32.63
N LYS A 158 -6.22 -24.65 33.08
CA LYS A 158 -5.91 -24.63 34.52
C LYS A 158 -6.52 -23.34 35.10
N PRO A 159 -7.20 -23.39 36.25
CA PRO A 159 -7.87 -22.22 36.80
C PRO A 159 -6.83 -21.25 37.38
N VAL A 160 -6.77 -20.03 36.85
CA VAL A 160 -6.05 -18.91 37.48
C VAL A 160 -7.07 -17.83 37.81
N SER A 161 -7.00 -17.37 39.04
CA SER A 161 -7.87 -16.38 39.69
C SER A 161 -8.06 -15.11 38.87
N ALA A 162 -9.31 -14.68 38.79
CA ALA A 162 -9.71 -13.43 38.15
C ALA A 162 -9.08 -12.21 38.82
N LEU A 163 -8.31 -11.45 38.04
CA LEU A 163 -8.10 -10.02 38.22
C LEU A 163 -8.53 -9.32 36.93
N PRO A 164 -9.20 -8.15 37.01
CA PRO A 164 -9.74 -7.50 35.83
C PRO A 164 -8.61 -6.88 35.00
N VAL A 165 -8.24 -7.52 33.89
CA VAL A 165 -7.30 -6.97 32.90
C VAL A 165 -8.12 -6.31 31.80
N ASN A 166 -8.23 -4.99 31.85
CA ASN A 166 -8.63 -4.17 30.71
C ASN A 166 -7.37 -3.92 29.86
N LYS A 167 -7.18 -4.68 28.79
CA LYS A 167 -6.12 -4.48 27.77
C LYS A 167 -6.69 -4.82 26.39
N SER A 168 -7.43 -3.90 25.78
CA SER A 168 -7.67 -3.94 24.34
C SER A 168 -6.36 -3.53 23.64
N SER A 169 -5.88 -4.35 22.70
CA SER A 169 -4.68 -4.05 21.89
C SER A 169 -5.02 -3.21 20.65
N ILE A 170 -6.11 -2.44 20.72
CA ILE A 170 -6.62 -1.61 19.62
C ILE A 170 -5.97 -0.23 19.76
N ILE A 171 -5.28 0.22 18.72
CA ILE A 171 -4.84 1.61 18.64
C ILE A 171 -6.03 2.41 18.12
N GLU A 172 -6.65 3.21 18.98
CA GLU A 172 -7.66 4.20 18.60
C GLU A 172 -6.97 5.55 18.37
N LEU A 173 -7.15 6.12 17.18
CA LEU A 173 -6.76 7.49 16.90
C LEU A 173 -8.02 8.34 16.78
N ASP A 174 -8.26 9.17 17.80
CA ASP A 174 -9.32 10.17 17.79
C ASP A 174 -8.88 11.35 16.91
N SER A 175 -9.65 11.62 15.85
CA SER A 175 -9.45 12.82 15.04
C SER A 175 -10.03 14.03 15.77
N SER A 176 -9.31 14.57 16.76
CA SER A 176 -9.66 15.84 17.40
C SER A 176 -8.95 16.98 16.69
N SER A 177 -9.70 17.81 15.96
CA SER A 177 -9.23 19.08 15.41
C SER A 177 -8.94 20.10 16.52
N SER A 178 -7.66 20.40 16.75
CA SER A 178 -7.13 21.59 17.46
C SER A 178 -5.59 21.49 17.38
N ASP A 179 -4.84 22.32 16.66
CA ASP A 179 -4.73 23.77 16.80
C ASP A 179 -4.39 24.47 15.46
N ILE A 180 -5.33 25.24 14.91
CA ILE A 180 -4.99 26.43 14.11
C ILE A 180 -5.48 27.61 14.96
N ALA A 181 -4.55 28.18 15.72
CA ALA A 181 -4.80 29.39 16.47
C ALA A 181 -5.13 30.53 15.51
N SER A 182 -6.28 31.16 15.75
CA SER A 182 -6.72 32.41 15.17
C SER A 182 -5.64 33.50 15.25
N LEU A 183 -5.34 34.12 14.12
CA LEU A 183 -4.95 35.54 14.07
C LEU A 183 -5.93 36.26 13.15
N GLU A 184 -6.98 36.83 13.75
CA GLU A 184 -7.76 37.90 13.14
C GLU A 184 -7.08 39.25 13.35
N GLY A 185 -7.22 40.11 12.35
CA GLY A 185 -7.18 41.57 12.49
C GLY A 185 -6.52 42.31 11.31
N PRO A 186 -7.00 43.50 10.91
CA PRO A 186 -8.38 44.00 10.91
C PRO A 186 -8.85 44.45 9.52
N GLU A 187 -10.18 44.41 9.33
CA GLU A 187 -10.89 45.04 8.23
C GLU A 187 -10.63 46.56 8.21
N LEU A 188 -10.38 47.10 7.02
CA LEU A 188 -10.38 48.53 6.75
C LEU A 188 -11.42 48.77 5.65
N ASP A 189 -12.61 49.15 6.11
CA ASP A 189 -13.68 49.73 5.31
C ASP A 189 -13.19 50.98 4.59
N THR A 190 -13.49 51.11 3.30
CA THR A 190 -13.68 52.43 2.71
C THR A 190 -14.79 52.41 1.66
N ALA A 191 -15.73 53.30 1.91
CA ALA A 191 -17.01 53.55 1.26
C ALA A 191 -16.97 53.81 -0.26
N ASP A 192 -18.02 53.29 -0.91
CA ASP A 192 -18.92 53.92 -1.90
C ASP A 192 -18.37 54.90 -2.95
N SER A 193 -18.65 54.60 -4.23
CA SER A 193 -19.26 55.55 -5.19
C SER A 193 -19.85 54.84 -6.41
N ARG A 194 -21.17 55.05 -6.60
CA ARG A 194 -21.94 54.74 -7.81
C ARG A 194 -21.48 55.56 -9.02
N ALA A 195 -21.45 54.97 -10.21
CA ALA A 195 -21.91 55.60 -11.46
C ALA A 195 -22.12 54.56 -12.57
N ALA A 196 -23.27 54.66 -13.22
CA ALA A 196 -23.66 53.87 -14.37
C ALA A 196 -23.28 54.56 -15.70
N ALA A 197 -23.33 53.74 -16.77
CA ALA A 197 -23.48 54.07 -18.19
C ALA A 197 -22.22 54.44 -19.01
N GLY A 198 -22.15 53.87 -20.21
CA GLY A 198 -21.46 54.51 -21.34
C GLY A 198 -20.64 53.59 -22.25
N SER A 199 -21.23 53.20 -23.36
CA SER A 199 -20.60 52.51 -24.50
C SER A 199 -19.53 53.38 -25.20
N SER A 200 -18.38 52.81 -25.61
CA SER A 200 -17.70 53.20 -26.86
C SER A 200 -16.59 52.24 -27.33
N LYS A 201 -16.73 51.87 -28.61
CA LYS A 201 -15.77 51.40 -29.64
C LYS A 201 -14.25 51.59 -29.40
N GLY A 202 -13.48 50.53 -29.71
CA GLY A 202 -12.60 50.51 -30.88
C GLY A 202 -11.06 50.42 -30.68
N GLY A 203 -10.45 49.36 -31.26
CA GLY A 203 -9.03 49.30 -31.69
C GLY A 203 -8.13 48.32 -30.90
N ALA A 204 -7.96 47.05 -31.30
CA ALA A 204 -6.88 46.50 -32.17
C ALA A 204 -5.46 46.53 -31.51
N ARG A 205 -4.60 45.48 -31.42
CA ARG A 205 -4.28 44.29 -32.26
C ARG A 205 -3.47 43.21 -31.48
N SER A 206 -3.60 41.94 -31.94
CA SER A 206 -2.61 40.82 -32.19
C SER A 206 -1.56 40.45 -31.10
N LEU A 207 -1.20 39.19 -30.80
CA LEU A 207 -0.88 37.96 -31.57
C LEU A 207 -1.27 36.73 -30.67
N GLY A 208 -1.82 35.60 -31.12
CA GLY A 208 -1.28 34.65 -32.09
C GLY A 208 -0.54 33.49 -31.39
N LEU A 209 -1.26 32.55 -30.75
CA LEU A 209 -0.68 31.33 -30.15
C LEU A 209 -1.25 30.08 -30.84
N GLY A 210 -0.78 29.85 -32.07
CA GLY A 210 -0.95 28.59 -32.80
C GLY A 210 0.43 28.05 -33.11
N ASP A 211 0.79 26.94 -32.46
CA ASP A 211 1.76 25.91 -32.90
C ASP A 211 2.26 25.11 -31.69
N PHE A 212 1.50 24.10 -31.26
CA PHE A 212 2.00 23.02 -30.40
C PHE A 212 1.35 21.66 -30.72
N PHE A 213 0.90 21.47 -31.97
CA PHE A 213 0.46 20.17 -32.50
C PHE A 213 1.21 19.84 -33.79
N ALA A 214 2.47 19.42 -33.66
CA ALA A 214 3.17 18.72 -34.71
C ALA A 214 4.25 17.83 -34.08
N ASN A 215 4.32 16.58 -34.55
CA ASN A 215 5.35 15.56 -34.29
C ASN A 215 5.10 14.59 -33.13
N ALA A 216 4.30 13.57 -33.41
CA ALA A 216 4.57 12.22 -32.91
C ALA A 216 4.38 11.25 -34.10
N ASP A 217 5.40 11.23 -34.95
CA ASP A 217 5.45 10.33 -36.09
C ASP A 217 5.88 8.92 -35.64
N ALA A 218 5.33 7.93 -36.33
CA ALA A 218 5.38 6.53 -35.99
C ALA A 218 6.78 5.91 -36.17
N SER A 219 7.22 5.11 -35.20
CA SER A 219 8.25 4.08 -35.43
C SER A 219 7.77 2.74 -34.87
N TYR A 220 6.91 2.10 -35.66
CA TYR A 220 6.58 0.69 -35.56
C TYR A 220 7.75 -0.11 -36.17
N VAL A 221 8.66 -0.63 -35.35
CA VAL A 221 9.69 -1.56 -35.82
C VAL A 221 9.15 -2.98 -35.65
N GLY A 222 8.68 -3.55 -36.75
CA GLY A 222 8.37 -4.97 -36.87
C GLY A 222 9.64 -5.81 -36.73
N ARG A 223 9.59 -6.85 -35.90
CA ARG A 223 10.65 -7.85 -35.82
C ARG A 223 10.28 -9.03 -36.70
N GLU A 224 10.92 -9.10 -37.86
CA GLU A 224 10.86 -10.25 -38.77
C GLU A 224 11.52 -11.48 -38.14
N ARG A 225 10.94 -12.64 -38.45
CA ARG A 225 11.50 -13.98 -38.20
C ARG A 225 12.60 -14.25 -39.22
N ILE A 226 13.83 -14.47 -38.76
CA ILE A 226 14.86 -15.18 -39.53
C ILE A 226 15.50 -16.23 -38.63
N GLY A 227 15.30 -17.49 -38.99
CA GLY A 227 16.03 -18.62 -38.45
C GLY A 227 17.46 -18.65 -38.98
N GLY A 228 18.40 -19.02 -38.11
CA GLY A 228 19.81 -19.18 -38.45
C GLY A 228 20.45 -20.13 -37.45
N ASN A 229 20.76 -21.33 -37.95
CA ASN A 229 21.38 -22.45 -37.26
C ASN A 229 22.91 -22.25 -37.28
N TYR A 230 23.60 -22.25 -36.13
CA TYR A 230 25.06 -22.46 -36.11
C TYR A 230 25.51 -23.29 -34.90
N TYR A 231 26.50 -24.12 -35.22
CA TYR A 231 27.05 -25.23 -34.47
C TYR A 231 27.81 -24.86 -33.20
N SER A 232 27.83 -25.84 -32.30
CA SER A 232 28.63 -26.01 -31.10
C SER A 232 30.13 -25.70 -31.26
N SER A 233 30.68 -24.97 -30.29
CA SER A 233 32.08 -25.14 -29.87
C SER A 233 32.17 -24.96 -28.36
N ASN A 234 32.62 -26.04 -27.72
CA ASN A 234 32.77 -26.24 -26.29
C ASN A 234 34.11 -25.66 -25.81
N SER A 235 34.11 -24.82 -24.78
CA SER A 235 35.29 -24.57 -23.94
C SER A 235 34.82 -24.09 -22.57
N GLY A 236 34.96 -24.98 -21.59
CA GLY A 236 34.43 -24.81 -20.25
C GLY A 236 35.19 -23.79 -19.41
N ASP A 237 34.42 -23.04 -18.65
CA ASP A 237 34.82 -22.57 -17.33
C ASP A 237 33.60 -22.70 -16.40
N LYS A 238 33.79 -23.31 -15.23
CA LYS A 238 32.70 -23.66 -14.30
C LYS A 238 32.24 -22.39 -13.58
N ILE A 239 31.15 -21.80 -14.07
CA ILE A 239 30.32 -20.87 -13.30
C ILE A 239 29.02 -21.62 -13.02
N THR A 240 28.74 -21.88 -11.75
CA THR A 240 27.42 -22.34 -11.32
C THR A 240 26.43 -21.21 -11.57
N ASP A 241 25.68 -21.32 -12.68
CA ASP A 241 24.45 -20.56 -12.91
C ASP A 241 23.49 -20.86 -11.75
N ILE A 242 23.41 -19.93 -10.80
CA ILE A 242 22.31 -19.88 -9.85
C ILE A 242 21.18 -19.18 -10.60
N ASP A 243 20.22 -19.98 -11.06
CA ASP A 243 19.01 -19.51 -11.71
C ASP A 243 18.25 -18.55 -10.76
N PRO A 244 18.02 -17.28 -11.12
CA PRO A 244 17.38 -16.29 -10.25
C PRO A 244 15.85 -16.47 -10.14
N MET A 245 15.34 -17.68 -10.37
CA MET A 245 13.91 -18.03 -10.39
C MET A 245 13.51 -19.10 -9.36
N ASP A 246 14.39 -19.46 -8.42
CA ASP A 246 14.07 -20.49 -7.43
C ASP A 246 13.17 -19.95 -6.31
N MET A 247 11.86 -19.85 -6.58
CA MET A 247 10.84 -19.81 -5.55
C MET A 247 10.93 -21.11 -4.74
N SER A 248 10.93 -21.06 -3.41
CA SER A 248 10.94 -22.31 -2.63
C SER A 248 9.72 -23.16 -2.98
N GLU A 249 9.95 -24.44 -3.31
CA GLU A 249 8.93 -25.42 -3.71
C GLU A 249 7.73 -25.44 -2.73
N SER A 250 7.99 -25.14 -1.46
CA SER A 250 7.00 -24.98 -0.38
C SER A 250 5.98 -23.85 -0.58
N MET A 251 6.37 -22.72 -1.20
CA MET A 251 5.49 -21.57 -1.42
C MET A 251 4.54 -21.78 -2.59
N GLN A 252 5.02 -22.44 -3.67
CA GLN A 252 4.17 -22.84 -4.79
C GLN A 252 3.13 -23.88 -4.35
N GLU A 253 3.52 -24.83 -3.50
CA GLU A 253 2.61 -25.85 -2.97
C GLU A 253 1.49 -25.25 -2.11
N ALA A 254 1.76 -24.20 -1.33
CA ALA A 254 0.74 -23.53 -0.51
C ALA A 254 -0.29 -22.74 -1.34
N MET A 255 0.11 -22.14 -2.45
CA MET A 255 -0.83 -21.49 -3.39
C MET A 255 -1.74 -22.49 -4.09
N HIS A 256 -1.23 -23.69 -4.39
CA HIS A 256 -2.08 -24.76 -4.90
C HIS A 256 -3.08 -25.27 -3.83
N ARG A 257 -2.70 -25.23 -2.55
CA ARG A 257 -3.58 -25.60 -1.43
C ARG A 257 -4.60 -24.52 -1.04
N SER A 258 -4.40 -23.25 -1.39
CA SER A 258 -5.40 -22.17 -1.16
C SER A 258 -6.64 -22.25 -2.02
N ASN A 259 -6.58 -23.01 -3.12
CA ASN A 259 -7.75 -23.33 -3.94
C ASN A 259 -8.51 -24.58 -3.47
N LEU A 260 -8.00 -25.30 -2.47
CA LEU A 260 -8.67 -26.44 -1.86
C LEU A 260 -9.48 -25.97 -0.65
N ASP A 261 -10.80 -26.19 -0.70
CA ASP A 261 -11.69 -25.98 0.43
C ASP A 261 -11.23 -26.81 1.63
N MET A 262 -10.59 -26.17 2.61
CA MET A 262 -10.23 -26.76 3.90
C MET A 262 -11.49 -26.87 4.76
N SER A 263 -12.43 -27.72 4.35
CA SER A 263 -13.70 -27.97 5.05
C SER A 263 -13.45 -28.83 6.30
N GLY A 264 -13.07 -28.20 7.42
CA GLY A 264 -13.01 -28.92 8.70
C GLY A 264 -12.16 -28.28 9.81
N ALA A 265 -11.36 -27.26 9.53
CA ALA A 265 -10.60 -26.54 10.56
C ALA A 265 -11.35 -25.27 10.98
N GLU A 266 -11.83 -25.24 12.23
CA GLU A 266 -12.38 -24.04 12.86
C GLU A 266 -11.22 -23.21 13.42
N TYR A 267 -10.87 -22.15 12.69
CA TYR A 267 -9.82 -21.22 13.07
C TYR A 267 -10.39 -20.09 13.92
N SER A 268 -9.68 -19.71 14.99
CA SER A 268 -10.01 -18.58 15.84
C SER A 268 -8.96 -17.48 15.72
N ARG A 269 -9.38 -16.22 15.86
CA ARG A 269 -8.47 -15.09 15.88
C ARG A 269 -7.75 -14.98 17.23
N ARG A 270 -6.48 -14.60 17.17
CA ARG A 270 -5.66 -14.25 18.34
C ARG A 270 -5.03 -12.88 18.10
N GLU A 271 -5.38 -11.91 18.95
CA GLU A 271 -4.81 -10.57 18.91
C GLU A 271 -3.37 -10.58 19.43
N ILE A 272 -2.49 -9.83 18.75
CA ILE A 272 -1.09 -9.65 19.11
C ILE A 272 -0.86 -8.16 19.40
N PRO A 273 -0.21 -7.79 20.51
CA PRO A 273 0.11 -6.39 20.80
C PRO A 273 0.95 -5.75 19.69
N LEU A 274 0.50 -4.59 19.17
CA LEU A 274 1.18 -3.80 18.16
C LEU A 274 1.81 -2.55 18.79
N HIS A 275 3.08 -2.31 18.48
CA HIS A 275 3.83 -1.14 18.91
C HIS A 275 4.41 -0.40 17.71
N VAL A 276 4.14 0.90 17.59
CA VAL A 276 4.78 1.78 16.60
C VAL A 276 6.01 2.40 17.25
N LEU A 277 7.15 2.30 16.59
CA LEU A 277 8.44 2.77 17.10
C LEU A 277 9.11 3.73 16.12
N PRO A 278 9.90 4.70 16.61
CA PRO A 278 10.74 5.53 15.74
C PRO A 278 11.68 4.65 14.92
N THR A 279 11.86 4.98 13.63
CA THR A 279 12.61 4.15 12.67
C THR A 279 14.02 3.79 13.15
N CYS A 280 14.73 4.74 13.75
CA CYS A 280 16.08 4.55 14.30
C CYS A 280 16.16 3.45 15.37
N SER A 281 15.03 3.05 15.96
CA SER A 281 14.96 2.02 17.01
C SER A 281 15.02 0.59 16.46
N LEU A 282 14.65 0.39 15.19
CA LEU A 282 14.60 -0.95 14.56
C LEU A 282 15.72 -1.13 13.54
N LEU A 283 15.92 -0.16 12.65
CA LEU A 283 16.90 -0.26 11.58
C LEU A 283 17.27 1.13 11.06
N LYS A 284 18.56 1.37 10.83
CA LYS A 284 19.01 2.57 10.12
C LYS A 284 18.87 2.33 8.62
N LEU A 285 17.81 2.87 8.04
CA LEU A 285 17.57 2.83 6.60
C LEU A 285 18.20 4.04 5.93
N ASP A 286 18.85 3.83 4.78
CA ASP A 286 19.37 4.95 3.96
C ASP A 286 18.23 5.79 3.37
N SER A 287 17.09 5.15 3.10
CA SER A 287 15.87 5.81 2.64
C SER A 287 14.65 5.27 3.42
N PRO A 288 14.33 5.86 4.59
CA PRO A 288 13.21 5.42 5.43
C PRO A 288 11.84 5.52 4.75
N LEU A 289 11.68 6.48 3.85
CA LEU A 289 10.43 6.79 3.14
C LEU A 289 10.24 5.99 1.84
N MET A 290 11.09 5.00 1.54
CA MET A 290 10.95 4.19 0.31
C MET A 290 9.56 3.59 0.16
N SER A 291 9.02 2.97 1.22
CA SER A 291 7.69 2.34 1.20
C SER A 291 6.59 3.36 0.88
N PHE A 292 6.72 4.60 1.37
CA PHE A 292 5.78 5.68 1.12
C PHE A 292 5.88 6.20 -0.32
N GLY A 293 7.09 6.29 -0.87
CA GLY A 293 7.29 6.61 -2.29
C GLY A 293 6.76 5.51 -3.23
N ASP A 294 6.97 4.25 -2.87
CA ASP A 294 6.48 3.10 -3.61
C ASP A 294 4.94 3.06 -3.60
N LEU A 295 4.28 3.45 -2.50
CA LEU A 295 2.82 3.63 -2.48
C LEU A 295 2.33 4.58 -3.58
N GLN A 296 2.95 5.76 -3.71
CA GLN A 296 2.54 6.72 -4.74
C GLN A 296 2.74 6.15 -6.16
N ARG A 297 3.80 5.38 -6.37
CA ARG A 297 4.03 4.69 -7.64
C ARG A 297 2.97 3.64 -7.92
N VAL A 298 2.60 2.83 -6.92
CA VAL A 298 1.58 1.78 -7.04
C VAL A 298 0.22 2.38 -7.41
N LEU A 299 -0.20 3.48 -6.76
CA LEU A 299 -1.45 4.16 -7.11
C LEU A 299 -1.45 4.68 -8.56
N TYR A 300 -0.32 5.24 -9.01
CA TYR A 300 -0.16 5.66 -10.40
C TYR A 300 -0.20 4.49 -11.39
N GLU A 301 0.50 3.39 -11.07
CA GLU A 301 0.55 2.20 -11.90
C GLU A 301 -0.79 1.47 -11.99
N GLU A 302 -1.60 1.49 -10.91
CA GLU A 302 -2.96 0.95 -10.91
C GLU A 302 -3.84 1.66 -11.93
N GLU A 303 -3.86 2.99 -11.91
CA GLU A 303 -4.64 3.79 -12.85
C GLU A 303 -4.13 3.65 -14.30
N ARG A 304 -2.80 3.63 -14.48
CA ARG A 304 -2.19 3.39 -15.79
C ARG A 304 -2.52 2.00 -16.32
N GLY A 305 -2.51 0.99 -15.45
CA GLY A 305 -2.88 -0.39 -15.75
C GLY A 305 -4.33 -0.51 -16.19
N ALA A 306 -5.25 0.13 -15.46
CA ALA A 306 -6.67 0.16 -15.79
C ALA A 306 -6.92 0.80 -17.17
N TYR A 307 -6.25 1.92 -17.48
CA TYR A 307 -6.34 2.55 -18.79
C TYR A 307 -5.84 1.63 -19.92
N ASN A 308 -4.65 1.03 -19.76
CA ASN A 308 -4.09 0.12 -20.75
C ASN A 308 -5.00 -1.09 -20.99
N GLN A 309 -5.57 -1.66 -19.92
CA GLN A 309 -6.50 -2.77 -20.02
C GLN A 309 -7.79 -2.37 -20.76
N ALA A 310 -8.36 -1.20 -20.46
CA ALA A 310 -9.54 -0.70 -21.15
C ALA A 310 -9.30 -0.48 -22.65
N ILE A 311 -8.13 0.05 -23.02
CA ILE A 311 -7.73 0.21 -24.43
C ILE A 311 -7.62 -1.16 -25.11
N LEU A 312 -6.92 -2.12 -24.50
CA LEU A 312 -6.72 -3.47 -25.05
C LEU A 312 -8.05 -4.21 -25.25
N GLN A 313 -8.99 -4.10 -24.32
CA GLN A 313 -10.31 -4.73 -24.44
C GLN A 313 -11.15 -4.16 -25.59
N ASN A 314 -10.90 -2.91 -25.98
CA ASN A 314 -11.61 -2.23 -27.06
C ASN A 314 -10.86 -2.25 -28.40
N MET A 315 -9.70 -2.91 -28.47
CA MET A 315 -8.97 -3.11 -29.72
C MET A 315 -9.64 -4.20 -30.58
N ARG A 316 -9.84 -3.91 -31.86
CA ARG A 316 -10.21 -4.90 -32.89
C ARG A 316 -9.20 -4.83 -34.02
N ASN A 317 -8.61 -5.97 -34.40
CA ASN A 317 -7.61 -6.06 -35.47
C ASN A 317 -6.42 -5.09 -35.28
N GLY A 318 -5.96 -4.89 -34.04
CA GLY A 318 -4.87 -3.98 -33.73
C GLY A 318 -5.23 -2.49 -33.77
N LYS A 319 -6.51 -2.13 -33.95
CA LYS A 319 -6.98 -0.73 -33.98
C LYS A 319 -8.09 -0.50 -32.96
N VAL A 320 -8.06 0.68 -32.32
CA VAL A 320 -9.15 1.15 -31.45
C VAL A 320 -10.01 2.12 -32.25
N HIS A 321 -11.32 2.11 -32.03
CA HIS A 321 -12.21 3.10 -32.61
C HIS A 321 -11.85 4.51 -32.10
N PRO A 322 -11.69 5.53 -32.97
CA PRO A 322 -11.22 6.86 -32.54
C PRO A 322 -12.04 7.50 -31.40
N LEU A 323 -13.37 7.37 -31.43
CA LEU A 323 -14.21 7.90 -30.35
C LEU A 323 -14.00 7.18 -29.01
N THR A 324 -13.77 5.86 -29.05
CA THR A 324 -13.50 5.06 -27.84
C THR A 324 -12.12 5.40 -27.27
N PHE A 325 -11.13 5.61 -28.15
CA PHE A 325 -9.81 6.07 -27.75
C PHE A 325 -9.86 7.44 -27.08
N ILE A 326 -10.56 8.41 -27.68
CA ILE A 326 -10.74 9.75 -27.10
C ILE A 326 -11.44 9.65 -25.75
N HIS A 327 -12.51 8.87 -25.65
CA HIS A 327 -13.24 8.68 -24.39
C HIS A 327 -12.35 8.13 -23.27
N HIS A 328 -11.68 7.00 -23.50
CA HIS A 328 -10.81 6.40 -22.47
C HIS A 328 -9.62 7.29 -22.11
N THR A 329 -9.03 7.98 -23.09
CA THR A 329 -7.92 8.91 -22.86
C THR A 329 -8.37 10.09 -21.99
N ALA A 330 -9.53 10.68 -22.29
CA ALA A 330 -10.08 11.77 -21.50
C ALA A 330 -10.42 11.33 -20.07
N THR A 331 -11.00 10.14 -19.90
CA THR A 331 -11.27 9.56 -18.57
C THR A 331 -9.97 9.32 -17.80
N TYR A 332 -8.93 8.78 -18.44
CA TYR A 332 -7.63 8.57 -17.82
C TYR A 332 -6.99 9.90 -17.38
N GLN A 333 -7.02 10.93 -18.23
CA GLN A 333 -6.52 12.26 -17.87
C GLN A 333 -7.27 12.84 -16.67
N ALA A 334 -8.60 12.73 -16.64
CA ALA A 334 -9.40 13.17 -15.50
C ALA A 334 -9.05 12.39 -14.21
N SER A 335 -8.81 11.08 -14.31
CA SER A 335 -8.37 10.27 -13.18
C SER A 335 -6.98 10.69 -12.67
N MET A 336 -6.04 10.96 -13.58
CA MET A 336 -4.70 11.48 -13.23
C MET A 336 -4.76 12.83 -12.52
N CYS A 337 -5.62 13.75 -12.95
CA CYS A 337 -5.82 15.00 -12.23
C CYS A 337 -6.29 14.77 -10.79
N LYS A 338 -7.26 13.86 -10.58
CA LYS A 338 -7.73 13.49 -9.24
C LYS A 338 -6.64 12.84 -8.38
N LEU A 339 -5.85 11.93 -8.95
CA LEU A 339 -4.73 11.30 -8.25
C LEU A 339 -3.70 12.36 -7.79
N ILE A 340 -3.40 13.33 -8.65
CA ILE A 340 -2.49 14.44 -8.31
C ILE A 340 -3.09 15.31 -7.21
N GLU A 341 -4.37 15.66 -7.30
CA GLU A 341 -5.05 16.55 -6.36
C GLU A 341 -5.25 15.91 -4.97
N TYR A 342 -5.69 14.64 -4.92
CA TYR A 342 -6.10 13.98 -3.68
C TYR A 342 -5.02 13.12 -3.04
N CYS A 343 -4.05 12.60 -3.79
CA CYS A 343 -3.01 11.72 -3.23
C CYS A 343 -1.64 12.39 -3.24
N LEU A 344 -1.15 12.78 -4.43
CA LEU A 344 0.23 13.21 -4.58
C LEU A 344 0.51 14.60 -3.97
N SER A 345 -0.37 15.59 -4.22
CA SER A 345 -0.15 16.95 -3.70
C SER A 345 -0.21 16.99 -2.17
N PRO A 346 -1.20 16.37 -1.49
CA PRO A 346 -1.21 16.28 -0.04
C PRO A 346 0.01 15.55 0.53
N ALA A 347 0.46 14.46 -0.11
CA ALA A 347 1.66 13.73 0.30
C ALA A 347 2.92 14.61 0.22
N ILE A 348 3.12 15.34 -0.88
CA ILE A 348 4.26 16.27 -1.04
C ILE A 348 4.18 17.40 0.01
N ASN A 349 3.01 17.99 0.20
CA ASN A 349 2.81 19.06 1.17
C ASN A 349 3.09 18.59 2.61
N ALA A 350 2.67 17.38 2.96
CA ALA A 350 2.96 16.77 4.26
C ALA A 350 4.47 16.56 4.47
N LEU A 351 5.18 16.04 3.46
CA LEU A 351 6.63 15.85 3.52
C LEU A 351 7.39 17.18 3.62
N GLN A 352 6.96 18.21 2.88
CA GLN A 352 7.53 19.55 2.96
C GLN A 352 7.24 20.22 4.32
N GLY A 353 6.04 20.02 4.87
CA GLY A 353 5.70 20.43 6.23
C GLY A 353 6.63 19.79 7.25
N ARG A 354 6.81 18.48 7.14
CA ARG A 354 7.68 17.72 8.04
C ARG A 354 9.15 18.14 7.95
N LEU A 355 9.63 18.46 6.74
CA LEU A 355 10.98 18.99 6.54
C LEU A 355 11.17 20.33 7.29
N ARG A 356 10.21 21.27 7.14
CA ARG A 356 10.25 22.55 7.85
C ARG A 356 10.23 22.38 9.38
N GLU A 357 9.42 21.45 9.90
CA GLU A 357 9.41 21.14 11.33
C GLU A 357 10.75 20.60 11.81
N ASN A 358 11.39 19.74 11.02
CA ASN A 358 12.70 19.20 11.36
C ASN A 358 13.76 20.29 11.38
N ASP A 359 13.75 21.22 10.43
CA ASP A 359 14.66 22.37 10.44
C ASP A 359 14.48 23.19 11.72
N ILE A 360 13.23 23.52 12.09
CA ILE A 360 12.93 24.26 13.33
C ILE A 360 13.44 23.52 14.58
N ARG A 361 13.36 22.18 14.61
CA ARG A 361 13.84 21.36 15.73
C ARG A 361 15.35 21.20 15.79
N VAL A 362 16.07 21.46 14.70
CA VAL A 362 17.54 21.42 14.67
C VAL A 362 18.12 22.77 15.10
N TYR A 363 17.41 23.87 14.83
CA TYR A 363 17.84 25.22 15.21
C TYR A 363 17.43 25.66 16.63
N ASN A 364 16.49 24.96 17.25
CA ASN A 364 16.15 25.08 18.68
C ASN A 364 16.77 23.94 19.46
#